data_AF-A0A1E7Q6V7-F1
#
_entry.id   AF-A0A1E7Q6V7-F1
#
_cell.length_a   1.000
_cell.length_b   1.000
_cell.length_c   1.000
_cell.angle_alpha   90.00
_cell.angle_beta   90.00
_cell.angle_gamma   90.00
#
_symmetry.space_group_name_H-M   'P 1'
#
loop_
_entity.id
_entity.type
_entity.pdbx_description
1 polymer ?
#
loop_
_entity_poly.entity_id
_entity_poly.type
_entity_poly.pdbx_seq_one_letter_code
_entity_poly.pdbx_strand_id
1 'polypeptide(L)'
;MNPIINEWQLDSCLNVALQNKHQADFSLFLALLSTAVEENAEFFTPDSPVQLEPSSKLQQQLNIRSQRSFAWQDDDENLIAEYAQAVQQSGLTQVKLFGYLKPEPIVYKDDKNKLPIELWQSLDVHSKRRLTASQPLQKPKADATALYEVLEKLHQAEAA
;
A
#
# COMPACT_ATOMS: atom_id res chain seq x y z
N MET A 1 9.23 14.79 -19.86
CA MET A 1 9.66 13.38 -19.74
C MET A 1 8.77 12.76 -18.68
N ASN A 2 7.88 11.82 -19.05
CA ASN A 2 7.00 11.20 -18.06
C ASN A 2 7.85 10.32 -17.14
N PRO A 3 7.72 10.42 -15.81
CA PRO A 3 8.44 9.53 -14.91
C PRO A 3 8.01 8.09 -15.20
N ILE A 4 8.97 7.17 -15.29
CA ILE A 4 8.70 5.73 -15.36
C ILE A 4 8.26 5.31 -13.95
N ILE A 5 7.07 4.74 -13.86
CA ILE A 5 6.41 4.47 -12.59
C ILE A 5 6.22 2.97 -12.36
N ASN A 6 5.87 2.22 -13.40
CA ASN A 6 5.69 0.77 -13.33
C ASN A 6 6.39 0.08 -14.51
N GLU A 7 6.72 -1.21 -14.34
CA GLU A 7 7.36 -2.07 -15.36
C GLU A 7 6.62 -2.13 -16.71
N TRP A 8 5.31 -1.95 -16.69
CA TRP A 8 4.43 -2.01 -17.86
C TRP A 8 4.66 -0.84 -18.80
N GLN A 9 5.14 0.28 -18.26
CA GLN A 9 5.50 1.46 -19.06
C GLN A 9 6.86 1.28 -19.75
N LEU A 10 7.68 0.33 -19.28
CA LEU A 10 8.90 -0.09 -19.96
C LEU A 10 8.62 -1.10 -21.09
N ASP A 11 7.46 -1.76 -21.07
CA ASP A 11 7.01 -2.71 -22.11
C ASP A 11 8.13 -3.72 -22.48
N SER A 12 8.73 -3.59 -23.67
CA SER A 12 9.81 -4.46 -24.13
C SER A 12 11.23 -3.93 -23.92
N CYS A 13 11.42 -2.70 -23.42
CA CYS A 13 12.73 -2.04 -23.29
C CYS A 13 13.72 -2.84 -22.43
N LEU A 14 13.24 -3.46 -21.36
CA LEU A 14 14.05 -4.27 -20.46
C LEU A 14 14.52 -5.57 -21.16
N ASN A 15 13.64 -6.19 -21.96
CA ASN A 15 13.95 -7.39 -22.73
C ASN A 15 14.91 -7.07 -23.90
N VAL A 16 14.72 -5.93 -24.57
CA VAL A 16 15.61 -5.44 -25.64
C VAL A 16 17.01 -5.13 -25.09
N ALA A 17 17.12 -4.50 -23.92
CA ALA A 17 18.41 -4.24 -23.28
C ALA A 17 19.14 -5.54 -22.91
N LEU A 18 18.39 -6.56 -22.45
CA LEU A 18 18.92 -7.89 -22.14
C LEU A 18 19.42 -8.59 -23.42
N GLN A 19 18.60 -8.62 -24.48
CA GLN A 19 18.96 -9.25 -25.76
C GLN A 19 20.19 -8.60 -26.41
N ASN A 20 20.32 -7.28 -26.31
CA ASN A 20 21.44 -6.52 -26.86
C ASN A 20 22.68 -6.47 -25.93
N LYS A 21 22.65 -7.16 -24.78
CA LYS A 21 23.74 -7.18 -23.76
C LYS A 21 24.11 -5.78 -23.23
N HIS A 22 23.18 -4.83 -23.23
CA HIS A 22 23.37 -3.49 -22.67
C HIS A 22 23.11 -3.50 -21.16
N GLN A 23 24.09 -3.98 -20.39
CA GLN A 23 23.96 -4.11 -18.94
C GLN A 23 23.73 -2.77 -18.23
N ALA A 24 24.32 -1.68 -18.75
CA ALA A 24 24.13 -0.34 -18.21
C ALA A 24 22.66 0.12 -18.32
N ASP A 25 22.08 0.02 -19.52
CA ASP A 25 20.69 0.41 -19.77
C ASP A 25 19.72 -0.44 -18.96
N PHE A 26 19.96 -1.76 -18.89
CA PHE A 26 19.18 -2.66 -18.05
C PHE A 26 19.22 -2.25 -16.57
N SER A 27 20.42 -1.98 -16.04
CA SER A 27 20.58 -1.58 -14.64
C SER A 27 19.92 -0.23 -14.34
N LEU A 28 19.94 0.70 -15.30
CA LEU A 28 19.30 2.00 -15.20
C LEU A 28 17.77 1.85 -15.19
N PHE A 29 17.21 1.06 -16.10
CA PHE A 29 15.77 0.80 -16.14
C PHE A 29 15.27 0.13 -14.86
N LEU A 30 16.03 -0.82 -14.32
CA LEU A 30 15.73 -1.46 -13.04
C LEU A 30 15.77 -0.45 -11.89
N ALA A 31 16.76 0.44 -11.86
CA ALA A 31 16.87 1.48 -10.83
C ALA A 31 15.75 2.53 -10.87
N LEU A 32 15.07 2.69 -12.01
CA LEU A 32 13.93 3.60 -12.17
C LEU A 32 12.60 2.99 -11.68
N LEU A 33 12.54 1.67 -11.50
CA LEU A 33 11.36 0.99 -10.98
C LEU A 33 11.15 1.26 -9.49
N SER A 34 9.89 1.19 -9.06
CA SER A 34 9.54 1.27 -7.64
C SER A 34 10.13 0.07 -6.89
N THR A 35 10.65 0.31 -5.69
CA THR A 35 11.16 -0.75 -4.81
C THR A 35 10.03 -1.50 -4.09
N ALA A 36 8.82 -0.96 -4.12
CA ALA A 36 7.65 -1.57 -3.53
C ALA A 36 7.17 -2.75 -4.39
N VAL A 37 7.22 -3.96 -3.83
CA VAL A 37 6.90 -5.20 -4.53
C VAL A 37 5.43 -5.25 -4.97
N GLU A 38 4.52 -4.62 -4.23
CA GLU A 38 3.10 -4.53 -4.62
C GLU A 38 2.86 -3.74 -5.92
N GLU A 39 3.81 -2.93 -6.38
CA GLU A 39 3.69 -2.17 -7.64
C GLU A 39 4.16 -2.98 -8.86
N ASN A 40 4.75 -4.16 -8.63
CA ASN A 40 5.26 -5.03 -9.70
C ASN A 40 4.11 -5.78 -10.40
N ALA A 41 4.26 -5.96 -11.72
CA ALA A 41 3.23 -6.53 -12.59
C ALA A 41 2.74 -7.92 -12.17
N GLU A 42 3.66 -8.73 -11.65
CA GLU A 42 3.47 -10.12 -11.25
C GLU A 42 2.45 -10.27 -10.10
N PHE A 43 2.34 -9.25 -9.24
CA PHE A 43 1.44 -9.28 -8.07
C PHE A 43 0.01 -8.82 -8.41
N PHE A 44 -0.21 -8.22 -9.60
CA PHE A 44 -1.53 -7.93 -10.12
C PHE A 44 -2.11 -9.16 -10.84
N THR A 45 -2.45 -10.17 -10.05
CA THR A 45 -3.26 -11.31 -10.50
C THR A 45 -4.73 -10.87 -10.63
N PRO A 46 -5.46 -11.33 -11.67
CA PRO A 46 -6.89 -11.04 -11.77
C PRO A 46 -7.59 -11.55 -10.51
N ASP A 47 -8.52 -10.75 -9.98
CA ASP A 47 -9.28 -11.08 -8.78
C ASP A 47 -9.85 -12.50 -8.91
N SER A 48 -9.23 -13.45 -8.21
CA SER A 48 -9.95 -14.66 -7.88
C SER A 48 -11.11 -14.22 -7.00
N PRO A 49 -12.35 -14.66 -7.25
CA PRO A 49 -13.48 -14.37 -6.38
C PRO A 49 -13.31 -15.20 -5.10
N VAL A 50 -12.22 -14.97 -4.36
CA VAL A 50 -12.13 -15.41 -2.99
C VAL A 50 -13.04 -14.45 -2.27
N GLN A 51 -14.28 -14.90 -2.06
CA GLN A 51 -15.02 -14.55 -0.86
C GLN A 51 -14.12 -14.90 0.32
N LEU A 52 -13.18 -14.00 0.65
CA LEU A 52 -12.54 -13.98 1.94
C LEU A 52 -13.69 -13.74 2.89
N GLU A 53 -14.17 -14.82 3.51
CA GLU A 53 -15.03 -14.75 4.68
C GLU A 53 -14.48 -13.62 5.55
N PRO A 54 -15.27 -12.59 5.84
CA PRO A 54 -14.72 -11.34 6.31
C PRO A 54 -13.99 -11.63 7.61
N SER A 55 -12.73 -11.23 7.69
CA SER A 55 -11.86 -11.37 8.87
C SER A 55 -12.52 -10.84 10.16
N SER A 56 -13.57 -10.02 10.02
CA SER A 56 -14.49 -9.65 11.09
C SER A 56 -15.15 -10.84 11.80
N LYS A 57 -15.54 -11.92 11.11
CA LYS A 57 -16.16 -13.10 11.73
C LYS A 57 -15.20 -13.79 12.70
N LEU A 58 -13.93 -13.90 12.32
CA LEU A 58 -12.91 -14.57 13.14
C LEU A 58 -12.49 -13.69 14.33
N GLN A 59 -12.37 -12.37 14.14
CA GLN A 59 -12.15 -11.42 15.24
C GLN A 59 -13.30 -11.43 16.25
N GLN A 60 -14.55 -11.52 15.77
CA GLN A 60 -15.74 -11.66 16.61
C GLN A 60 -15.74 -12.99 17.37
N GLN A 61 -15.42 -14.11 16.72
CA GLN A 61 -15.32 -15.42 17.37
C GLN A 61 -14.24 -15.47 18.45
N LEU A 62 -13.12 -14.78 18.25
CA LEU A 62 -12.02 -14.71 19.21
C LEU A 62 -12.18 -13.59 20.25
N ASN A 63 -13.27 -12.82 20.20
CA ASN A 63 -13.49 -11.63 21.04
C ASN A 63 -12.28 -10.67 21.05
N ILE A 64 -11.61 -10.54 19.91
CA ILE A 64 -10.46 -9.64 19.78
C ILE A 64 -10.99 -8.20 19.88
N ARG A 65 -10.35 -7.40 20.73
CA ARG A 65 -10.70 -5.97 20.86
C ARG A 65 -10.43 -5.26 19.54
N SER A 66 -11.40 -4.45 19.10
CA SER A 66 -11.23 -3.59 17.94
C SER A 66 -10.06 -2.64 18.16
N GLN A 67 -9.17 -2.53 17.18
CA GLN A 67 -8.05 -1.61 17.24
C GLN A 67 -8.57 -0.18 17.37
N ARG A 68 -8.13 0.51 18.43
CA ARG A 68 -8.48 1.91 18.70
C ARG A 68 -7.73 2.82 17.71
N SER A 69 -8.36 3.93 17.33
CA SER A 69 -7.71 4.99 16.56
C SER A 69 -6.59 5.66 17.37
N PHE A 70 -5.57 6.17 16.69
CA PHE A 70 -4.49 6.92 17.32
C PHE A 70 -4.87 8.37 17.67
N ALA A 71 -5.97 8.87 17.10
CA ALA A 71 -6.53 10.19 17.37
C ALA A 71 -7.18 10.30 18.75
N TRP A 72 -7.17 11.52 19.28
CA TRP A 72 -8.05 11.95 20.35
C TRP A 72 -9.53 11.78 19.97
N GLN A 73 -10.30 11.21 20.89
CA GLN A 73 -11.76 11.09 20.86
C GLN A 73 -12.36 11.84 22.05
N ASP A 74 -13.62 12.25 21.97
CA ASP A 74 -14.25 13.05 23.03
C ASP A 74 -14.32 12.29 24.38
N ASP A 75 -14.40 10.96 24.33
CA ASP A 75 -14.39 10.09 25.52
C ASP A 75 -13.02 10.03 26.24
N ASP A 76 -11.97 10.58 25.62
CA ASP A 76 -10.60 10.47 26.12
C ASP A 76 -10.32 11.37 27.32
N GLU A 77 -11.08 12.45 27.47
CA GLU A 77 -11.00 13.31 28.64
C GLU A 77 -11.32 12.52 29.92
N ASN A 78 -12.36 11.68 29.86
CA ASN A 78 -12.74 10.80 30.97
C ASN A 78 -11.68 9.72 31.22
N LEU A 79 -11.11 9.16 30.15
CA LEU A 79 -10.02 8.18 30.28
C LEU A 79 -8.82 8.77 31.02
N ILE A 80 -8.37 9.96 30.63
CA ILE A 80 -7.23 10.61 31.29
C ILE A 80 -7.53 10.91 32.76
N ALA A 81 -8.76 11.30 33.08
CA ALA A 81 -9.18 11.47 34.47
C ALA A 81 -9.10 10.15 35.27
N GLU A 82 -9.55 9.03 34.69
CA GLU A 82 -9.43 7.69 35.29
C GLU A 82 -7.96 7.28 35.47
N TYR A 83 -7.10 7.55 34.49
CA TYR A 83 -5.65 7.31 34.59
C TYR A 83 -5.02 8.14 35.73
N ALA A 84 -5.36 9.41 35.83
CA ALA A 84 -4.86 10.28 36.90
C ALA A 84 -5.29 9.75 38.29
N GLN A 85 -6.53 9.28 38.42
CA GLN A 85 -7.00 8.64 39.65
C GLN A 85 -6.25 7.33 39.95
N ALA A 86 -6.03 6.49 38.94
CA ALA A 86 -5.28 5.23 39.08
C ALA A 86 -3.82 5.47 39.50
N VAL A 87 -3.17 6.50 38.95
CA VAL A 87 -1.82 6.94 39.36
C VAL A 87 -1.82 7.31 40.84
N GLN A 88 -2.79 8.09 41.29
CA GLN A 88 -2.85 8.58 42.68
C GLN A 88 -3.18 7.47 43.69
N GLN A 89 -4.01 6.50 43.33
CA GLN A 89 -4.55 5.52 44.28
C GLN A 89 -3.80 4.19 44.31
N SER A 90 -3.27 3.73 43.17
CA SER A 90 -2.83 2.33 43.02
C SER A 90 -1.44 2.16 42.43
N GLY A 91 -0.76 3.27 42.10
CA GLY A 91 0.62 3.28 41.62
C GLY A 91 0.80 2.74 40.19
N LEU A 92 2.06 2.51 39.79
CA LEU A 92 2.44 2.28 38.39
C LEU A 92 1.93 0.97 37.78
N THR A 93 1.72 -0.08 38.59
CA THR A 93 1.26 -1.38 38.09
C THR A 93 -0.18 -1.32 37.58
N GLN A 94 -1.05 -0.64 38.33
CA GLN A 94 -2.44 -0.42 37.93
C GLN A 94 -2.52 0.45 36.67
N VAL A 95 -1.70 1.49 36.59
CA VAL A 95 -1.61 2.38 35.43
C VAL A 95 -1.18 1.61 34.17
N LYS A 96 -0.18 0.73 34.27
CA LYS A 96 0.22 -0.12 33.13
C LYS A 96 -0.88 -1.06 32.69
N LEU A 97 -1.57 -1.69 33.64
CA LEU A 97 -2.70 -2.57 33.34
C LEU A 97 -3.83 -1.79 32.66
N PHE A 98 -4.13 -0.59 33.14
CA PHE A 98 -5.08 0.31 32.51
C PHE A 98 -4.64 0.68 31.09
N GLY A 99 -3.34 0.97 30.92
CA GLY A 99 -2.61 1.12 29.65
C GLY A 99 -2.98 0.07 28.60
N TYR A 100 -2.87 -1.19 29.01
CA TYR A 100 -3.12 -2.33 28.14
C TYR A 100 -4.61 -2.58 27.89
N LEU A 101 -5.48 -2.23 28.83
CA LEU A 101 -6.92 -2.42 28.67
C LEU A 101 -7.58 -1.28 27.89
N LYS A 102 -7.17 -0.04 28.12
CA LYS A 102 -7.76 1.17 27.53
C LYS A 102 -6.63 2.06 26.98
N PRO A 103 -6.11 1.75 25.79
CA PRO A 103 -4.97 2.48 25.24
C PRO A 103 -5.31 3.98 25.08
N GLU A 104 -4.37 4.83 25.48
CA GLU A 104 -4.48 6.29 25.40
C GLU A 104 -4.31 6.79 23.94
N PRO A 105 -4.86 7.97 23.60
CA PRO A 105 -4.61 8.58 22.31
C PRO A 105 -3.15 9.02 22.20
N ILE A 106 -2.51 8.73 21.06
CA ILE A 106 -1.11 9.10 20.82
C ILE A 106 -1.02 10.50 20.23
N VAL A 107 -2.03 10.90 19.44
CA VAL A 107 -2.02 12.15 18.68
C VAL A 107 -3.34 12.89 18.89
N TYR A 108 -3.29 14.21 19.05
CA TYR A 108 -4.49 15.04 19.23
C TYR A 108 -5.40 15.04 17.99
N LYS A 109 -4.83 14.98 16.79
CA LYS A 109 -5.57 14.81 15.52
C LYS A 109 -4.82 13.83 14.63
N ASP A 110 -5.43 12.69 14.31
CA ASP A 110 -4.92 11.80 13.28
C ASP A 110 -5.32 12.36 11.91
N ASP A 111 -4.39 13.06 11.28
CA ASP A 111 -4.55 13.53 9.91
C ASP A 111 -3.56 12.77 9.04
N LYS A 112 -4.09 11.81 8.29
CA LYS A 112 -3.32 10.95 7.37
C LYS A 112 -2.55 11.75 6.32
N ASN A 113 -2.94 13.00 6.08
CA ASN A 113 -2.32 13.89 5.09
C ASN A 113 -1.32 14.88 5.70
N LYS A 114 -1.19 14.94 7.05
CA LYS A 114 -0.21 15.83 7.71
C LYS A 114 1.17 15.22 7.77
N LEU A 115 1.78 15.04 6.60
CA LEU A 115 3.23 14.86 6.53
C LEU A 115 3.91 16.23 6.54
N PRO A 116 4.94 16.45 7.37
CA PRO A 116 5.78 17.64 7.30
C PRO A 116 6.26 17.91 5.88
N ILE A 117 6.28 19.19 5.47
CA ILE A 117 6.65 19.58 4.10
C ILE A 117 8.05 19.09 3.72
N GLU A 118 8.98 19.09 4.67
CA GLU A 118 10.36 18.63 4.49
C GLU A 118 10.42 17.14 4.14
N LEU A 119 9.65 16.32 4.87
CA LEU A 119 9.51 14.90 4.57
C LEU A 119 8.82 14.70 3.22
N TRP A 120 7.76 15.46 2.95
CA TRP A 120 7.06 15.36 1.68
C TRP A 120 7.97 15.70 0.51
N GLN A 121 8.86 16.67 0.64
CA GLN A 121 9.84 17.02 -0.40
C GLN A 121 10.90 15.93 -0.58
N SER A 122 11.37 15.29 0.50
CA SER A 122 12.38 14.23 0.44
C SER A 122 11.86 12.89 -0.09
N LEU A 123 10.55 12.67 -0.12
CA LEU A 123 9.97 11.44 -0.64
C LEU A 123 10.28 11.27 -2.14
N ASP A 124 10.55 10.03 -2.51
CA ASP A 124 10.64 9.60 -3.91
C ASP A 124 9.29 9.78 -4.63
N VAL A 125 9.36 9.81 -5.96
CA VAL A 125 8.20 10.05 -6.82
C VAL A 125 7.14 8.96 -6.62
N HIS A 126 7.54 7.70 -6.41
CA HIS A 126 6.62 6.59 -6.22
C HIS A 126 5.87 6.71 -4.89
N SER A 127 6.55 7.04 -3.79
CA SER A 127 5.90 7.31 -2.50
C SER A 127 4.94 8.50 -2.53
N LYS A 128 5.31 9.59 -3.21
CA LYS A 128 4.41 10.75 -3.41
C LYS A 128 3.14 10.35 -4.15
N ARG A 129 3.26 9.50 -5.18
CA ARG A 129 2.11 8.96 -5.91
C ARG A 129 1.22 8.12 -5.00
N ARG A 130 1.77 7.21 -4.20
CA ARG A 130 0.96 6.37 -3.28
C ARG A 130 0.17 7.20 -2.28
N LEU A 131 0.75 8.27 -1.75
CA LEU A 131 0.09 9.14 -0.77
C LEU A 131 -1.01 10.02 -1.40
N THR A 132 -0.87 10.36 -2.68
CA THR A 132 -1.83 11.24 -3.40
C THR A 132 -2.89 10.47 -4.18
N ALA A 133 -2.60 9.24 -4.60
CA ALA A 133 -3.53 8.39 -5.34
C ALA A 133 -4.65 7.90 -4.41
N SER A 134 -5.87 8.35 -4.67
CA SER A 134 -7.08 7.86 -3.99
C SER A 134 -7.61 6.54 -4.56
N GLN A 135 -6.99 6.01 -5.63
CA GLN A 135 -7.44 4.81 -6.32
C GLN A 135 -6.31 3.77 -6.41
N PRO A 136 -6.61 2.48 -6.15
CA PRO A 136 -5.65 1.40 -6.33
C PRO A 136 -5.21 1.32 -7.79
N LEU A 137 -3.94 1.00 -8.02
CA LEU A 137 -3.34 0.85 -9.35
C LEU A 137 -4.17 -0.14 -10.17
N GLN A 138 -4.84 0.34 -11.22
CA GLN A 138 -5.62 -0.53 -12.10
C GLN A 138 -4.71 -1.10 -13.19
N LYS A 139 -4.57 -2.42 -13.20
CA LYS A 139 -4.02 -3.17 -14.33
C LYS A 139 -4.85 -2.85 -15.58
N PRO A 140 -4.23 -2.49 -16.73
CA PRO A 140 -4.96 -2.53 -17.99
C PRO A 140 -5.50 -3.95 -18.17
N LYS A 141 -6.82 -4.06 -18.24
CA LYS A 141 -7.51 -5.33 -18.44
C LYS A 141 -7.03 -5.91 -19.75
N ALA A 142 -6.39 -7.07 -19.71
CA ALA A 142 -6.01 -7.78 -20.94
C ALA A 142 -7.31 -8.13 -21.67
N ASP A 143 -7.56 -7.45 -22.79
CA ASP A 143 -8.68 -7.78 -23.67
C ASP A 143 -8.28 -9.01 -24.50
N ALA A 144 -8.88 -10.16 -24.19
CA ALA A 144 -8.62 -11.41 -24.90
C ALA A 144 -8.92 -11.29 -26.41
N THR A 145 -9.81 -10.38 -26.80
CA THR A 145 -10.17 -10.11 -28.20
C THR A 145 -9.03 -9.45 -28.96
N ALA A 146 -8.29 -8.56 -28.30
CA ALA A 146 -7.13 -7.88 -28.89
C ALA A 146 -5.97 -8.85 -29.19
N LEU A 147 -5.83 -9.93 -28.41
CA LEU A 147 -4.83 -10.98 -28.68
C LEU A 147 -5.17 -11.79 -29.94
N TYR A 148 -6.46 -12.01 -30.22
CA TYR A 148 -6.90 -12.72 -31.41
C TYR A 148 -6.52 -11.95 -32.70
N GLU A 149 -6.73 -10.63 -32.71
CA GLU A 149 -6.36 -9.77 -33.86
C GLU A 149 -4.85 -9.76 -34.14
N VAL A 150 -4.02 -9.82 -33.09
CA VAL A 150 -2.56 -9.89 -33.24
C VAL A 150 -2.12 -11.23 -33.82
N LEU A 151 -2.72 -12.33 -33.36
CA LEU A 151 -2.45 -13.66 -33.89
C LEU A 151 -2.86 -13.79 -35.36
N GLU A 152 -4.00 -13.21 -35.75
CA GLU A 152 -4.46 -13.21 -37.13
C GLU A 152 -3.50 -12.45 -38.07
N LYS A 153 -3.01 -11.28 -37.63
CA LYS A 153 -2.01 -10.50 -38.38
C LYS A 153 -0.69 -11.24 -38.56
N LEU A 154 -0.23 -11.96 -37.52
CA LEU A 154 0.98 -12.77 -37.62
C LEU A 154 0.80 -13.95 -38.58
N HIS A 155 -0.35 -14.61 -38.55
CA HIS A 155 -0.65 -15.71 -39.47
C HIS A 155 -0.72 -15.25 -40.94
N GLN A 156 -1.27 -14.05 -41.19
CA GLN A 156 -1.30 -13.47 -42.53
C GLN A 156 0.09 -13.06 -43.05
N ALA A 157 1.00 -12.65 -42.15
CA ALA A 157 2.37 -12.28 -42.52
C ALA A 157 3.26 -13.51 -42.82
N GLU A 158 2.93 -14.69 -42.29
CA GLU A 158 3.67 -15.94 -42.53
C GLU A 158 3.24 -16.64 -43.83
N ALA A 159 2.11 -16.22 -44.42
CA ALA A 159 1.54 -16.76 -45.65
C ALA A 159 1.86 -15.94 -46.92
N ALA A 160 2.71 -14.91 -46.82
CA ALA A 160 3.19 -14.06 -47.91
C ALA A 160 4.70 -14.23 -48.12
#